data_AF-A0A0F7CKT4-F1
#
_entry.id   AF-A0A0F7CKT4-F1
#
_cell.length_a   1.000
_cell.length_b   1.000
_cell.length_c   1.000
_cell.angle_alpha   90.00
_cell.angle_beta   90.00
_cell.angle_gamma   90.00
#
_symmetry.space_group_name_H-M   'P 1'
#
loop_
_entity.id
_entity.type
_entity.pdbx_description
1 polymer ?
#
loop_
_entity_poly.entity_id
_entity_poly.type
_entity_poly.pdbx_seq_one_letter_code
_entity_poly.pdbx_strand_id
1 'polypeptide(L)'
;MYTGLLNLDALSELEKLPKRYKDYAFASLALAAARLGLDYNSFLAEVENLYLKLYVEAELPLYDPEYYEKALREVVSNVTWLKYLERVYVLGRLSETAFQLDKGDYKYLLEMASNYLPPLGYSGRARFSLALARCGELSRAKELVSAYSVSRRVSFLVEATLSRPQDFQLLSETMQLIRKIRSGRRRMVLLSRLAKHPLYFQLRAPKPQELALKLPLGETLRDMYVSLLVARNLGEIGLAKEFRDRFELILKQVPSTDLLPVEASELLVEVAYHARGIEGSVKLASQSKFYPLLVAHLAEYITKLSLEQSILKEGQATNNLNN
;
A
#
# COMPACT_ATOMS: atom_id res chain seq x y z
N MET A 1 3.88 21.65 -6.65
CA MET A 1 2.43 21.36 -6.49
C MET A 1 2.18 20.48 -5.27
N TYR A 2 2.92 19.38 -5.06
CA TYR A 2 2.73 18.48 -3.90
C TYR A 2 3.11 19.06 -2.53
N THR A 3 4.06 19.99 -2.50
CA THR A 3 4.51 20.67 -1.27
C THR A 3 3.39 21.45 -0.56
N GLY A 4 2.36 21.89 -1.29
CA GLY A 4 1.20 22.56 -0.71
C GLY A 4 0.33 21.65 0.20
N LEU A 5 0.41 20.32 0.04
CA LEU A 5 -0.24 19.36 0.94
C LEU A 5 0.56 19.13 2.23
N LEU A 6 1.84 19.52 2.24
CA LEU A 6 2.72 19.47 3.40
C LEU A 6 2.77 20.80 4.15
N ASN A 7 1.96 21.79 3.74
CA ASN A 7 2.03 23.13 4.31
C ASN A 7 1.51 23.14 5.75
N LEU A 8 2.29 23.77 6.63
CA LEU A 8 2.29 23.63 8.09
C LEU A 8 1.00 24.11 8.78
N ASP A 9 0.15 24.90 8.13
CA ASP A 9 -1.11 25.38 8.72
C ASP A 9 -2.05 24.23 9.09
N ALA A 10 -1.99 23.11 8.35
CA ALA A 10 -2.72 21.88 8.66
C ALA A 10 -2.20 21.12 9.90
N LEU A 11 -0.96 21.37 10.36
CA LEU A 11 -0.41 20.74 11.57
C LEU A 11 -1.15 21.19 12.83
N SER A 12 -1.56 22.45 12.88
CA SER A 12 -2.37 22.98 14.00
C SER A 12 -3.74 22.30 14.09
N GLU A 13 -4.26 21.81 12.96
CA GLU A 13 -5.52 21.05 12.89
C GLU A 13 -5.32 19.56 13.24
N LEU A 14 -4.11 19.00 13.05
CA LEU A 14 -3.78 17.63 13.47
C LEU A 14 -3.80 17.48 14.99
N GLU A 15 -3.43 18.52 15.74
CA GLU A 15 -3.48 18.54 17.20
C GLU A 15 -4.91 18.36 17.76
N LYS A 16 -5.94 18.60 16.94
CA LYS A 16 -7.34 18.42 17.34
C LYS A 16 -7.81 16.97 17.20
N LEU A 17 -7.02 16.10 16.55
CA LEU A 17 -7.38 14.70 16.35
C LEU A 17 -7.07 13.84 17.59
N PRO A 18 -7.84 12.76 17.82
CA PRO A 18 -7.46 11.73 18.77
C PRO A 18 -6.04 11.21 18.50
N LYS A 19 -5.26 10.97 19.57
CA LYS A 19 -3.84 10.59 19.52
C LYS A 19 -3.49 9.58 18.42
N ARG A 20 -4.23 8.47 18.33
CA ARG A 20 -3.98 7.41 17.33
C ARG A 20 -4.02 7.90 15.87
N TYR A 21 -4.87 8.88 15.57
CA TYR A 21 -5.00 9.45 14.24
C TYR A 21 -3.96 10.52 13.99
N LYS A 22 -3.58 11.26 15.03
CA LYS A 22 -2.46 12.19 14.99
C LYS A 22 -1.16 11.47 14.67
N ASP A 23 -0.84 10.38 15.38
CA ASP A 23 0.34 9.55 15.12
C ASP A 23 0.35 9.00 13.69
N TYR A 24 -0.81 8.57 13.18
CA TYR A 24 -0.92 8.06 11.81
C TYR A 24 -0.71 9.17 10.77
N ALA A 25 -1.27 10.36 10.96
CA ALA A 25 -1.04 11.50 10.08
C ALA A 25 0.45 11.88 10.01
N PHE A 26 1.11 12.01 11.17
CA PHE A 26 2.52 12.36 11.21
C PHE A 26 3.40 11.28 10.58
N ALA A 27 3.08 10.00 10.77
CA ALA A 27 3.74 8.90 10.07
C ALA A 27 3.60 9.00 8.54
N SER A 28 2.38 9.27 8.04
CA SER A 28 2.11 9.48 6.61
C SER A 28 2.86 10.70 6.06
N LEU A 29 2.88 11.82 6.79
CA LEU A 29 3.61 13.03 6.40
C LEU A 29 5.13 12.83 6.39
N ALA A 30 5.68 12.11 7.36
CA ALA A 30 7.11 11.78 7.39
C ALA A 30 7.52 10.98 6.14
N LEU A 31 6.73 9.96 5.76
CA LEU A 31 6.97 9.19 4.54
C LEU A 31 6.81 10.03 3.27
N ALA A 32 5.81 10.91 3.22
CA ALA A 32 5.60 11.81 2.08
C ALA A 32 6.75 12.80 1.93
N ALA A 33 7.21 13.40 3.03
CA ALA A 33 8.34 14.33 3.07
C ALA A 33 9.64 13.63 2.63
N ALA A 34 9.92 12.43 3.14
CA ALA A 34 11.09 11.65 2.76
C ALA A 34 11.13 11.34 1.26
N ARG A 35 10.00 10.92 0.66
CA ARG A 35 9.90 10.68 -0.79
C ARG A 35 10.12 11.94 -1.64
N LEU A 36 9.90 13.12 -1.07
CA LEU A 36 10.11 14.40 -1.74
C LEU A 36 11.50 15.01 -1.45
N GLY A 37 12.34 14.33 -0.67
CA GLY A 37 13.65 14.86 -0.25
C GLY A 37 13.55 16.06 0.69
N LEU A 38 12.46 16.14 1.46
CA LEU A 38 12.22 17.19 2.46
C LEU A 38 12.55 16.69 3.86
N ASP A 39 12.69 17.61 4.82
CA ASP A 39 12.94 17.25 6.23
C ASP A 39 11.75 16.50 6.83
N TYR A 40 11.90 15.17 6.93
CA TYR A 40 10.92 14.27 7.51
C TYR A 40 11.11 14.08 9.02
N ASN A 41 12.25 14.51 9.60
CA ASN A 41 12.55 14.27 11.01
C ASN A 41 11.60 15.06 11.92
N SER A 42 11.19 16.26 11.49
CA SER A 42 10.21 17.08 12.20
C SER A 42 8.87 16.34 12.37
N PHE A 43 8.34 15.72 11.31
CA PHE A 43 7.11 14.92 11.39
C PHE A 43 7.31 13.63 12.19
N LEU A 44 8.45 12.96 12.02
CA LEU A 44 8.74 11.69 12.71
C LEU A 44 8.89 11.87 14.23
N ALA A 45 9.40 13.02 14.67
CA ALA A 45 9.53 13.36 16.09
C ALA A 45 8.17 13.42 16.81
N GLU A 46 7.11 13.78 16.11
CA GLU A 46 5.74 13.89 16.62
C GLU A 46 5.01 12.54 16.71
N VAL A 47 5.58 11.45 16.15
CA VAL A 47 4.99 10.11 16.23
C VAL A 47 5.31 9.48 17.58
N GLU A 48 4.34 9.49 18.49
CA GLU A 48 4.48 8.91 19.84
C GLU A 48 4.21 7.40 19.86
N ASN A 49 3.40 6.90 18.93
CA ASN A 49 3.14 5.46 18.82
C ASN A 49 4.40 4.72 18.36
N LEU A 50 5.01 3.94 19.27
CA LEU A 50 6.25 3.22 19.01
C LEU A 50 6.17 2.29 17.78
N TYR A 51 5.05 1.59 17.56
CA TYR A 51 4.91 0.72 16.40
C TYR A 51 4.94 1.52 15.09
N LEU A 52 4.15 2.59 14.99
CA LEU A 52 4.12 3.43 13.79
C LEU A 52 5.48 4.09 13.55
N LYS A 53 6.11 4.61 14.61
CA LYS A 53 7.44 5.20 14.54
C LYS A 53 8.45 4.21 13.97
N LEU A 54 8.59 3.03 14.58
CA LEU A 54 9.55 2.02 14.12
C LEU A 54 9.22 1.47 12.72
N TYR A 55 7.95 1.43 12.35
CA TYR A 55 7.56 1.04 10.99
C TYR A 55 8.00 2.06 9.95
N VAL A 56 7.86 3.36 10.24
CA VAL A 56 8.36 4.45 9.39
C VAL A 56 9.88 4.45 9.35
N GLU A 57 10.55 4.35 10.50
CA GLU A 57 12.01 4.21 10.62
C GLU A 57 12.55 3.07 9.74
N ALA A 58 11.85 1.93 9.72
CA ALA A 58 12.22 0.78 8.90
C ALA A 58 12.08 1.02 7.37
N GLU A 59 11.27 1.99 6.94
CA GLU A 59 11.00 2.29 5.53
C GLU A 59 11.81 3.48 5.00
N LEU A 60 12.08 4.48 5.84
CA LEU A 60 12.80 5.71 5.47
C LEU A 60 14.12 5.49 4.70
N PRO A 61 14.94 4.47 5.00
CA PRO A 61 16.19 4.26 4.26
C PRO A 61 16.03 4.00 2.76
N LEU A 62 14.83 3.66 2.29
CA LEU A 62 14.57 3.57 0.85
C LEU A 62 14.61 4.93 0.14
N TYR A 63 14.43 6.01 0.89
CA TYR A 63 14.38 7.38 0.38
C TYR A 63 15.56 8.22 0.88
N ASP A 64 16.13 7.86 2.04
CA ASP A 64 17.38 8.39 2.58
C ASP A 64 18.33 7.24 2.99
N PRO A 65 19.11 6.68 2.05
CA PRO A 65 19.97 5.52 2.32
C PRO A 65 21.05 5.76 3.39
N GLU A 66 21.47 7.00 3.62
CA GLU A 66 22.46 7.35 4.65
C GLU A 66 21.90 7.13 6.06
N TYR A 67 20.57 7.13 6.19
CA TYR A 67 19.84 6.90 7.44
C TYR A 67 19.82 5.43 7.89
N TYR A 68 20.24 4.48 7.03
CA TYR A 68 20.07 3.03 7.27
C TYR A 68 20.60 2.55 8.62
N GLU A 69 21.84 2.91 8.98
CA GLU A 69 22.48 2.44 10.22
C GLU A 69 21.76 2.95 11.48
N LYS A 70 21.20 4.17 11.41
CA LYS A 70 20.40 4.73 12.49
C LYS A 70 19.07 4.01 12.61
N ALA A 71 18.37 3.79 11.50
CA ALA A 71 17.11 3.04 11.47
C ALA A 71 17.28 1.61 11.99
N LEU A 72 18.32 0.89 11.53
CA LEU A 72 18.62 -0.48 11.96
C LEU A 72 18.81 -0.55 13.47
N ARG A 73 19.62 0.36 14.03
CA ARG A 73 19.86 0.42 15.48
C ARG A 73 18.57 0.69 16.24
N GLU A 74 17.82 1.72 15.84
CA GLU A 74 16.59 2.13 16.52
C GLU A 74 15.56 1.00 16.52
N VAL A 75 15.35 0.34 15.37
CA VAL A 75 14.40 -0.77 15.23
C VAL A 75 14.83 -1.96 16.06
N VAL A 76 16.08 -2.43 15.95
CA VAL A 76 16.54 -3.63 16.66
C VAL A 76 16.54 -3.41 18.18
N SER A 77 16.90 -2.22 18.66
CA SER A 77 16.89 -1.90 20.08
C SER A 77 15.48 -1.84 20.67
N ASN A 78 14.46 -1.47 19.89
CA ASN A 78 13.12 -1.22 20.41
C ASN A 78 12.06 -2.26 20.02
N VAL A 79 12.31 -3.15 19.05
CA VAL A 79 11.31 -4.10 18.54
C VAL A 79 10.75 -5.02 19.62
N THR A 80 11.53 -5.36 20.64
CA THR A 80 11.10 -6.24 21.73
C THR A 80 9.98 -5.66 22.59
N TRP A 81 9.76 -4.34 22.56
CA TRP A 81 8.66 -3.67 23.26
C TRP A 81 7.32 -3.73 22.53
N LEU A 82 7.32 -4.14 21.25
CA LEU A 82 6.12 -4.24 20.43
C LEU A 82 5.35 -5.54 20.68
N LYS A 83 4.08 -5.59 20.27
CA LYS A 83 3.31 -6.84 20.22
C LYS A 83 3.84 -7.76 19.10
N TYR A 84 3.63 -9.07 19.22
CA TYR A 84 4.13 -10.05 18.25
C TYR A 84 3.82 -9.71 16.77
N LEU A 85 2.60 -9.27 16.47
CA LEU A 85 2.21 -8.89 15.10
C LEU A 85 3.02 -7.68 14.61
N GLU A 86 3.14 -6.66 15.46
CA GLU A 86 3.86 -5.42 15.18
C GLU A 86 5.36 -5.69 14.96
N ARG A 87 5.97 -6.60 15.74
CA ARG A 87 7.35 -7.06 15.54
C ARG A 87 7.58 -7.61 14.14
N VAL A 88 6.69 -8.49 13.68
CA VAL A 88 6.76 -9.10 12.34
C VAL A 88 6.58 -8.05 11.25
N TYR A 89 5.72 -7.05 11.46
CA TYR A 89 5.52 -5.97 10.49
C TYR A 89 6.76 -5.09 10.36
N VAL A 90 7.34 -4.66 11.48
CA VAL A 90 8.52 -3.78 11.52
C VAL A 90 9.76 -4.49 10.99
N LEU A 91 10.09 -5.69 11.50
CA LEU A 91 11.25 -6.45 11.02
C LEU A 91 11.07 -6.92 9.58
N GLY A 92 9.84 -7.27 9.19
CA GLY A 92 9.51 -7.57 7.80
C GLY A 92 9.74 -6.37 6.89
N ARG A 93 9.42 -5.15 7.34
CA ARG A 93 9.70 -3.94 6.56
C ARG A 93 11.19 -3.63 6.50
N LEU A 94 11.90 -3.70 7.62
CA LEU A 94 13.34 -3.43 7.66
C LEU A 94 14.12 -4.43 6.81
N SER A 95 13.73 -5.71 6.80
CA SER A 95 14.36 -6.71 5.93
C SER A 95 14.09 -6.46 4.45
N GLU A 96 12.88 -6.02 4.07
CA GLU A 96 12.59 -5.59 2.70
C GLU A 96 13.47 -4.38 2.30
N THR A 97 13.62 -3.41 3.20
CA THR A 97 14.47 -2.23 3.00
C THR A 97 15.94 -2.61 2.85
N ALA A 98 16.47 -3.43 3.76
CA ALA A 98 17.82 -3.96 3.70
C ALA A 98 18.10 -4.68 2.38
N PHE A 99 17.18 -5.55 1.95
CA PHE A 99 17.30 -6.26 0.68
C PHE A 99 17.32 -5.32 -0.53
N GLN A 100 16.45 -4.30 -0.55
CA GLN A 100 16.40 -3.32 -1.65
C GLN A 100 17.65 -2.43 -1.72
N LEU A 101 18.35 -2.24 -0.60
CA LEU A 101 19.60 -1.49 -0.50
C LEU A 101 20.85 -2.39 -0.60
N ASP A 102 20.69 -3.66 -0.99
CA ASP A 102 21.76 -4.68 -1.05
C ASP A 102 22.56 -4.82 0.26
N LYS A 103 21.90 -4.63 1.41
CA LYS A 103 22.47 -4.86 2.74
C LYS A 103 22.39 -6.34 3.10
N GLY A 104 23.51 -6.93 3.52
CA GLY A 104 23.64 -8.39 3.75
C GLY A 104 22.90 -8.94 4.98
N ASP A 105 22.42 -8.07 5.86
CA ASP A 105 21.74 -8.39 7.12
C ASP A 105 20.23 -8.70 6.95
N TYR A 106 19.65 -8.53 5.76
CA TYR A 106 18.23 -8.81 5.51
C TYR A 106 17.81 -10.23 5.91
N LYS A 107 18.66 -11.24 5.71
CA LYS A 107 18.39 -12.63 6.11
C LYS A 107 18.32 -12.80 7.63
N TYR A 108 19.21 -12.12 8.34
CA TYR A 108 19.22 -12.13 9.80
C TYR A 108 17.93 -11.49 10.36
N LEU A 109 17.50 -10.38 9.76
CA LEU A 109 16.25 -9.71 10.13
C LEU A 109 15.01 -10.58 9.85
N LEU A 110 14.97 -11.29 8.72
CA LEU A 110 13.90 -12.25 8.42
C LEU A 110 13.86 -13.39 9.44
N GLU A 111 15.02 -13.92 9.83
CA GLU A 111 15.09 -14.97 10.83
C GLU A 111 14.61 -14.48 12.19
N MET A 112 15.03 -13.29 12.61
CA MET A 112 14.53 -12.64 13.83
C MET A 112 13.00 -12.47 13.80
N ALA A 113 12.44 -12.03 12.67
CA ALA A 113 10.99 -11.92 12.52
C ALA A 113 10.27 -13.27 12.60
N SER A 114 10.86 -14.34 12.05
CA SER A 114 10.25 -15.67 12.09
C SER A 114 10.09 -16.24 13.50
N ASN A 115 10.98 -15.86 14.43
CA ASN A 115 10.88 -16.25 15.85
C ASN A 115 9.62 -15.70 16.53
N TYR A 116 9.00 -14.66 15.97
CA TYR A 116 7.77 -14.06 16.48
C TYR A 116 6.48 -14.58 15.80
N LEU A 117 6.59 -15.51 14.83
CA LEU A 117 5.43 -16.10 14.14
C LEU A 117 4.59 -17.11 14.94
N PRO A 118 5.12 -17.92 15.88
CA PRO A 118 4.34 -18.99 16.50
C PRO A 118 2.96 -18.56 17.07
N PRO A 119 2.83 -17.42 17.78
CA PRO A 119 1.53 -17.00 18.30
C PRO A 119 0.60 -16.36 17.25
N LEU A 120 1.05 -16.18 16.01
CA LEU A 120 0.33 -15.41 15.00
C LEU A 120 -0.55 -16.29 14.10
N GLY A 121 -1.78 -15.81 13.89
CA GLY A 121 -2.70 -16.33 12.89
C GLY A 121 -2.35 -15.91 11.45
N TYR A 122 -3.33 -16.03 10.57
CA TYR A 122 -3.16 -15.77 9.13
C TYR A 122 -2.55 -14.39 8.81
N SER A 123 -3.02 -13.32 9.44
CA SER A 123 -2.59 -11.95 9.09
C SER A 123 -1.09 -11.75 9.29
N GLY A 124 -0.53 -12.20 10.40
CA GLY A 124 0.91 -12.11 10.66
C GLY A 124 1.74 -12.98 9.71
N ARG A 125 1.30 -14.22 9.48
CA ARG A 125 1.97 -15.13 8.53
C ARG A 125 1.90 -14.64 7.09
N ALA A 126 0.78 -14.05 6.66
CA ALA A 126 0.63 -13.45 5.34
C ALA A 126 1.56 -12.24 5.16
N ARG A 127 1.67 -11.37 6.18
CA ARG A 127 2.61 -10.24 6.15
C ARG A 127 4.06 -10.72 6.05
N PHE A 128 4.45 -11.70 6.86
CA PHE A 128 5.82 -12.22 6.83
C PHE A 128 6.12 -12.95 5.52
N SER A 129 5.15 -13.70 4.98
CA SER A 129 5.28 -14.33 3.66
C SER A 129 5.52 -13.29 2.57
N LEU A 130 4.88 -12.12 2.65
CA LEU A 130 5.12 -11.03 1.72
C LEU A 130 6.55 -10.47 1.84
N ALA A 131 7.06 -10.30 3.07
CA ALA A 131 8.44 -9.89 3.29
C ALA A 131 9.42 -10.91 2.69
N LEU A 132 9.23 -12.21 2.97
CA LEU A 132 10.00 -13.29 2.37
C LEU A 132 9.99 -13.21 0.83
N ALA A 133 8.81 -13.08 0.22
CA ALA A 133 8.68 -13.02 -1.24
C ALA A 133 9.42 -11.81 -1.85
N ARG A 134 9.34 -10.65 -1.20
CA ARG A 134 10.03 -9.42 -1.60
C ARG A 134 11.55 -9.51 -1.44
N CYS A 135 12.02 -10.29 -0.48
CA CYS A 135 13.46 -10.58 -0.27
C CYS A 135 13.96 -11.80 -1.07
N GLY A 136 13.19 -12.29 -2.05
CA GLY A 136 13.60 -13.40 -2.91
C GLY A 136 13.30 -14.82 -2.40
N GLU A 137 12.78 -14.97 -1.18
CA GLU A 137 12.51 -16.24 -0.51
C GLU A 137 11.10 -16.80 -0.84
N LEU A 138 10.75 -16.84 -2.14
CA LEU A 138 9.40 -17.18 -2.60
C LEU A 138 8.94 -18.59 -2.18
N SER A 139 9.84 -19.57 -2.20
CA SER A 139 9.51 -20.96 -1.81
C SER A 139 9.11 -21.03 -0.34
N ARG A 140 9.90 -20.42 0.55
CA ARG A 140 9.62 -20.33 2.00
C ARG A 140 8.34 -19.55 2.26
N ALA A 141 8.08 -18.48 1.48
CA ALA A 141 6.84 -17.71 1.56
C ALA A 141 5.60 -18.55 1.20
N LYS A 142 5.67 -19.34 0.11
CA LYS A 142 4.57 -20.22 -0.33
C LYS A 142 4.30 -21.33 0.68
N GLU A 143 5.34 -21.92 1.26
CA GLU A 143 5.23 -22.95 2.29
C GLU A 143 4.46 -22.43 3.51
N LEU A 144 4.78 -21.22 3.98
CA LEU A 144 4.18 -20.64 5.17
C LEU A 144 2.67 -20.39 5.04
N VAL A 145 2.17 -20.15 3.83
CA VAL A 145 0.73 -19.97 3.58
C VAL A 145 0.03 -21.21 3.04
N SER A 146 0.76 -22.31 2.78
CA SER A 146 0.25 -23.51 2.11
C SER A 146 -0.97 -24.13 2.80
N ALA A 147 -0.99 -24.11 4.14
CA ALA A 147 -2.06 -24.65 4.98
C ALA A 147 -3.37 -23.83 4.93
N TYR A 148 -3.37 -22.63 4.34
CA TYR A 148 -4.57 -21.79 4.28
C TYR A 148 -5.46 -22.09 3.06
N SER A 149 -6.73 -21.71 3.18
CA SER A 149 -7.69 -21.80 2.08
C SER A 149 -7.16 -21.12 0.81
N VAL A 150 -7.55 -21.63 -0.36
CA VAL A 150 -7.18 -21.08 -1.68
C VAL A 150 -7.41 -19.57 -1.72
N SER A 151 -8.52 -19.12 -1.14
CA SER A 151 -8.89 -17.71 -1.11
C SER A 151 -7.89 -16.83 -0.37
N ARG A 152 -7.33 -17.33 0.74
CA ARG A 152 -6.29 -16.65 1.52
C ARG A 152 -4.95 -16.69 0.79
N ARG A 153 -4.54 -17.86 0.32
CA ARG A 153 -3.30 -18.04 -0.46
C ARG A 153 -3.23 -17.11 -1.66
N VAL A 154 -4.33 -16.95 -2.40
CA VAL A 154 -4.33 -16.10 -3.59
C VAL A 154 -4.17 -14.61 -3.27
N SER A 155 -4.68 -14.14 -2.13
CA SER A 155 -4.49 -12.75 -1.70
C SER A 155 -3.02 -12.44 -1.45
N PHE A 156 -2.27 -13.36 -0.86
CA PHE A 156 -0.81 -13.27 -0.76
C PHE A 156 -0.14 -13.33 -2.14
N LEU A 157 -0.50 -14.33 -2.95
CA LEU A 157 0.15 -14.56 -4.25
C LEU A 157 0.00 -13.37 -5.20
N VAL A 158 -1.13 -12.64 -5.17
CA VAL A 158 -1.28 -11.40 -5.95
C VAL A 158 -0.19 -10.39 -5.60
N GLU A 159 0.04 -10.10 -4.31
CA GLU A 159 1.07 -9.14 -3.91
C GLU A 159 2.49 -9.68 -4.18
N ALA A 160 2.74 -10.97 -3.96
CA ALA A 160 4.02 -11.59 -4.29
C ALA A 160 4.33 -11.53 -5.80
N THR A 161 3.31 -11.73 -6.64
CA THR A 161 3.43 -11.62 -8.10
C THR A 161 3.76 -10.18 -8.50
N LEU A 162 3.10 -9.19 -7.90
CA LEU A 162 3.39 -7.77 -8.19
C LEU A 162 4.81 -7.36 -7.77
N SER A 163 5.39 -7.98 -6.73
CA SER A 163 6.80 -7.75 -6.36
C SER A 163 7.82 -8.44 -7.26
N ARG A 164 7.39 -9.28 -8.20
CA ARG A 164 8.27 -10.07 -9.08
C ARG A 164 7.78 -10.02 -10.54
N PRO A 165 7.75 -8.82 -11.16
CA PRO A 165 7.16 -8.61 -12.49
C PRO A 165 7.79 -9.46 -13.62
N GLN A 166 9.01 -9.94 -13.41
CA GLN A 166 9.75 -10.81 -14.32
C GLN A 166 9.32 -12.29 -14.28
N ASP A 167 8.62 -12.72 -13.22
CA ASP A 167 8.26 -14.12 -13.00
C ASP A 167 6.90 -14.46 -13.63
N PHE A 168 6.92 -14.74 -14.94
CA PHE A 168 5.70 -15.08 -15.69
C PHE A 168 5.02 -16.36 -15.19
N GLN A 169 5.80 -17.33 -14.66
CA GLN A 169 5.25 -18.56 -14.13
C GLN A 169 4.41 -18.29 -12.87
N LEU A 170 4.91 -17.44 -11.97
CA LEU A 170 4.18 -16.99 -10.78
C LEU A 170 2.89 -16.25 -11.18
N LEU A 171 2.94 -15.39 -12.20
CA LEU A 171 1.74 -14.73 -12.72
C LEU A 171 0.69 -15.72 -13.23
N SER A 172 1.11 -16.72 -14.01
CA SER A 172 0.23 -17.76 -14.54
C SER A 172 -0.42 -18.57 -13.42
N GLU A 173 0.36 -19.01 -12.43
CA GLU A 173 -0.12 -19.72 -11.24
C GLU A 173 -1.16 -18.89 -10.47
N THR A 174 -0.85 -17.63 -10.20
CA THR A 174 -1.74 -16.70 -9.49
C THR A 174 -3.06 -16.52 -10.25
N MET A 175 -3.01 -16.31 -11.57
CA MET A 175 -4.20 -16.20 -12.41
C MET A 175 -5.07 -17.46 -12.39
N GLN A 176 -4.47 -18.65 -12.46
CA GLN A 176 -5.21 -19.91 -12.38
C GLN A 176 -5.90 -20.08 -11.03
N LEU A 177 -5.26 -19.69 -9.93
CA LEU A 177 -5.87 -19.74 -8.60
C LEU A 177 -7.00 -18.72 -8.44
N ILE A 178 -6.87 -17.51 -9.02
CA ILE A 178 -7.94 -16.50 -9.01
C ILE A 178 -9.20 -17.05 -9.71
N ARG A 179 -9.06 -17.79 -10.82
CA ARG A 179 -10.19 -18.41 -11.54
C ARG A 179 -10.97 -19.40 -10.66
N LYS A 180 -10.32 -20.04 -9.69
CA LYS A 180 -10.94 -20.99 -8.74
C LYS A 180 -11.72 -20.29 -7.60
N ILE A 181 -11.60 -18.98 -7.44
CA ILE A 181 -12.31 -18.22 -6.38
C ILE A 181 -13.78 -18.08 -6.73
N ARG A 182 -14.68 -18.69 -5.93
CA ARG A 182 -16.14 -18.65 -6.16
C ARG A 182 -16.75 -17.25 -6.04
N SER A 183 -16.26 -16.42 -5.12
CA SER A 183 -16.80 -15.07 -4.90
C SER A 183 -16.43 -14.13 -6.05
N GLY A 184 -17.42 -13.71 -6.85
CA GLY A 184 -17.23 -12.76 -7.96
C GLY A 184 -16.62 -11.43 -7.50
N ARG A 185 -17.11 -10.87 -6.38
CA ARG A 185 -16.56 -9.64 -5.76
C ARG A 185 -15.08 -9.77 -5.42
N ARG A 186 -14.69 -10.85 -4.73
CA ARG A 186 -13.27 -11.08 -4.37
C ARG A 186 -12.41 -11.28 -5.61
N ARG A 187 -12.92 -12.05 -6.59
CA ARG A 187 -12.23 -12.26 -7.86
C ARG A 187 -11.97 -10.94 -8.58
N MET A 188 -12.96 -10.05 -8.62
CA MET A 188 -12.85 -8.72 -9.24
C MET A 188 -11.77 -7.86 -8.58
N VAL A 189 -11.72 -7.80 -7.24
CA VAL A 189 -10.67 -7.06 -6.50
C VAL A 189 -9.28 -7.63 -6.78
N LEU A 190 -9.14 -8.96 -6.80
CA LEU A 190 -7.85 -9.61 -7.05
C LEU A 190 -7.38 -9.40 -8.49
N LEU A 191 -8.29 -9.48 -9.47
CA LEU A 191 -7.98 -9.23 -10.87
C LEU A 191 -7.62 -7.76 -11.11
N SER A 192 -8.36 -6.81 -10.52
CA SER A 192 -8.04 -5.39 -10.67
C SER A 192 -6.70 -5.05 -10.04
N ARG A 193 -6.36 -5.68 -8.90
CA ARG A 193 -5.05 -5.53 -8.28
C ARG A 193 -3.94 -6.11 -9.16
N LEU A 194 -4.14 -7.32 -9.70
CA LEU A 194 -3.16 -8.00 -10.54
C LEU A 194 -3.00 -7.36 -11.92
N ALA A 195 -3.97 -6.58 -12.39
CA ALA A 195 -3.89 -5.82 -13.64
C ALA A 195 -2.75 -4.79 -13.67
N LYS A 196 -2.17 -4.47 -12.52
CA LYS A 196 -0.93 -3.66 -12.40
C LYS A 196 0.31 -4.38 -12.91
N HIS A 197 0.28 -5.70 -13.02
CA HIS A 197 1.41 -6.46 -13.50
C HIS A 197 1.66 -6.18 -15.00
N PRO A 198 2.90 -5.87 -15.44
CA PRO A 198 3.18 -5.46 -16.81
C PRO A 198 2.80 -6.52 -17.85
N LEU A 199 2.96 -7.80 -17.50
CA LEU A 199 2.61 -8.93 -18.37
C LEU A 199 1.16 -9.44 -18.21
N TYR A 200 0.30 -8.76 -17.45
CA TYR A 200 -1.06 -9.23 -17.14
C TYR A 200 -1.88 -9.62 -18.39
N PHE A 201 -1.80 -8.80 -19.44
CA PHE A 201 -2.56 -8.98 -20.67
C PHE A 201 -2.09 -10.15 -21.54
N GLN A 202 -0.86 -10.63 -21.35
CA GLN A 202 -0.33 -11.76 -22.12
C GLN A 202 -1.05 -13.07 -21.79
N LEU A 203 -1.70 -13.17 -20.61
CA LEU A 203 -2.45 -14.36 -20.17
C LEU A 203 -3.91 -14.41 -20.63
N ARG A 204 -4.32 -13.57 -21.59
CA ARG A 204 -5.73 -13.39 -22.00
C ARG A 204 -6.62 -13.13 -20.77
N ALA A 205 -6.11 -12.35 -19.83
CA ALA A 205 -6.83 -11.99 -18.63
C ALA A 205 -8.01 -11.05 -18.97
N PRO A 206 -9.07 -10.99 -18.13
CA PRO A 206 -10.17 -10.06 -18.35
C PRO A 206 -9.65 -8.64 -18.50
N LYS A 207 -10.11 -7.94 -19.53
CA LYS A 207 -9.75 -6.55 -19.76
C LYS A 207 -10.22 -5.72 -18.56
N PRO A 208 -9.37 -4.85 -17.97
CA PRO A 208 -9.77 -3.97 -16.87
C PRO A 208 -11.04 -3.16 -17.16
N GLN A 209 -11.28 -2.82 -18.43
CA GLN A 209 -12.52 -2.20 -18.91
C GLN A 209 -13.77 -3.02 -18.56
N GLU A 210 -13.72 -4.35 -18.71
CA GLU A 210 -14.84 -5.23 -18.35
C GLU A 210 -15.10 -5.28 -16.84
N LEU A 211 -14.05 -5.09 -16.02
CA LEU A 211 -14.19 -5.02 -14.57
C LEU A 211 -14.89 -3.71 -14.17
N ALA A 212 -14.51 -2.59 -14.80
CA ALA A 212 -15.09 -1.28 -14.53
C ALA A 212 -16.61 -1.25 -14.78
N LEU A 213 -17.06 -1.86 -15.88
CA LEU A 213 -18.49 -1.94 -16.23
C LEU A 213 -19.31 -2.77 -15.24
N LYS A 214 -18.66 -3.73 -14.55
CA LYS A 214 -19.30 -4.64 -13.58
C LYS A 214 -19.23 -4.14 -12.14
N LEU A 215 -18.69 -2.94 -11.90
CA LEU A 215 -18.54 -2.39 -10.54
C LEU A 215 -19.90 -2.26 -9.87
N PRO A 216 -20.10 -2.81 -8.65
CA PRO A 216 -21.37 -2.67 -7.98
C PRO A 216 -21.63 -1.21 -7.58
N LEU A 217 -22.86 -0.76 -7.77
CA LEU A 217 -23.29 0.59 -7.47
C LEU A 217 -23.94 0.63 -6.08
N GLY A 218 -23.08 0.54 -5.05
CA GLY A 218 -23.31 1.19 -3.75
C GLY A 218 -24.41 0.70 -2.81
N GLU A 219 -25.08 -0.44 -3.04
CA GLU A 219 -26.21 -0.85 -2.18
C GLU A 219 -25.81 -1.25 -0.75
N THR A 220 -24.56 -1.68 -0.54
CA THR A 220 -24.04 -2.07 0.78
C THR A 220 -22.65 -1.49 1.02
N LEU A 221 -22.26 -1.34 2.29
CA LEU A 221 -20.89 -0.93 2.66
C LEU A 221 -19.84 -1.85 2.01
N ARG A 222 -20.14 -3.16 1.92
CA ARG A 222 -19.28 -4.14 1.26
C ARG A 222 -19.13 -3.87 -0.24
N ASP A 223 -20.21 -3.52 -0.91
CA ASP A 223 -20.19 -3.18 -2.35
C ASP A 223 -19.42 -1.89 -2.59
N MET A 224 -19.57 -0.89 -1.73
CA MET A 224 -18.77 0.33 -1.77
C MET A 224 -17.27 0.02 -1.64
N TYR A 225 -16.86 -0.79 -0.65
CA TYR A 225 -15.44 -1.16 -0.50
C TYR A 225 -14.89 -1.87 -1.74
N VAL A 226 -15.66 -2.79 -2.33
CA VAL A 226 -15.26 -3.47 -3.57
C VAL A 226 -15.09 -2.47 -4.70
N SER A 227 -16.04 -1.55 -4.87
CA SER A 227 -16.00 -0.54 -5.92
C SER A 227 -14.86 0.45 -5.74
N LEU A 228 -14.61 0.93 -4.52
CA LEU A 228 -13.49 1.82 -4.23
C LEU A 228 -12.15 1.13 -4.46
N LEU A 229 -11.97 -0.10 -3.97
CA LEU A 229 -10.73 -0.86 -4.20
C LEU A 229 -10.45 -1.10 -5.67
N VAL A 230 -11.47 -1.47 -6.45
CA VAL A 230 -11.32 -1.71 -7.88
C VAL A 230 -11.10 -0.41 -8.63
N ALA A 231 -11.88 0.65 -8.37
CA ALA A 231 -11.70 1.96 -8.99
C ALA A 231 -10.29 2.51 -8.72
N ARG A 232 -9.81 2.40 -7.48
CA ARG A 232 -8.45 2.83 -7.13
C ARG A 232 -7.38 2.05 -7.90
N ASN A 233 -7.50 0.73 -7.99
CA ASN A 233 -6.58 -0.09 -8.77
C ASN A 233 -6.61 0.26 -10.27
N LEU A 234 -7.78 0.53 -10.84
CA LEU A 234 -7.94 0.95 -12.24
C LEU A 234 -7.38 2.36 -12.49
N GLY A 235 -7.53 3.26 -11.52
CA GLY A 235 -6.93 4.60 -11.57
C GLY A 235 -5.41 4.54 -11.60
N GLU A 236 -4.80 3.71 -10.74
CA GLU A 236 -3.34 3.54 -10.68
C GLU A 236 -2.72 2.99 -11.98
N ILE A 237 -3.49 2.26 -12.81
CA ILE A 237 -3.04 1.79 -14.13
C ILE A 237 -3.42 2.74 -15.29
N GLY A 238 -3.87 3.96 -14.98
CA GLY A 238 -4.12 5.01 -15.98
C GLY A 238 -5.51 5.00 -16.62
N LEU A 239 -6.44 4.17 -16.15
CA LEU A 239 -7.79 4.06 -16.74
C LEU A 239 -8.81 5.04 -16.12
N ALA A 240 -8.38 5.91 -15.22
CA ALA A 240 -9.27 6.87 -14.56
C ALA A 240 -10.02 7.77 -15.56
N LYS A 241 -9.35 8.21 -16.64
CA LYS A 241 -9.93 9.06 -17.67
C LYS A 241 -11.03 8.35 -18.46
N GLU A 242 -10.81 7.07 -18.79
CA GLU A 242 -11.76 6.24 -19.54
C GLU A 242 -13.04 5.94 -18.74
N PHE A 243 -12.92 5.85 -17.41
CA PHE A 243 -14.02 5.48 -16.53
C PHE A 243 -14.43 6.59 -15.56
N ARG A 244 -14.14 7.85 -15.90
CA ARG A 244 -14.41 9.00 -15.05
C ARG A 244 -15.87 9.04 -14.60
N ASP A 245 -16.82 8.89 -15.52
CA ASP A 245 -18.26 8.90 -15.21
C ASP A 245 -18.65 7.80 -14.22
N ARG A 246 -18.01 6.63 -14.31
CA ARG A 246 -18.26 5.52 -13.39
C ARG A 246 -17.67 5.80 -12.00
N PHE A 247 -16.49 6.41 -11.94
CA PHE A 247 -15.88 6.80 -10.67
C PHE A 247 -16.71 7.89 -10.00
N GLU A 248 -17.14 8.89 -10.76
CA GLU A 248 -18.06 9.94 -10.30
C GLU A 248 -19.37 9.35 -9.76
N LEU A 249 -19.93 8.35 -10.43
CA LEU A 249 -21.13 7.67 -9.96
C LEU A 249 -20.90 6.93 -8.64
N ILE A 250 -19.77 6.24 -8.49
CA ILE A 250 -19.37 5.61 -7.21
C ILE A 250 -19.25 6.67 -6.12
N LEU A 251 -18.54 7.77 -6.38
CA LEU A 251 -18.35 8.86 -5.42
C LEU A 251 -19.67 9.50 -4.98
N LYS A 252 -20.68 9.59 -5.86
CA LYS A 252 -22.01 10.13 -5.53
C LYS A 252 -22.87 9.19 -4.69
N GLN A 253 -22.62 7.88 -4.76
CA GLN A 253 -23.41 6.87 -4.05
C GLN A 253 -22.82 6.52 -2.67
N VAL A 254 -21.56 6.83 -2.46
CA VAL A 254 -20.93 6.68 -1.15
C VAL A 254 -21.54 7.71 -0.18
N PRO A 255 -21.98 7.30 1.03
CA PRO A 255 -22.41 8.22 2.08
C PRO A 255 -21.36 9.30 2.36
N SER A 256 -21.80 10.40 3.00
CA SER A 256 -20.88 11.44 3.46
C SER A 256 -19.67 10.82 4.19
N THR A 257 -18.48 11.36 3.92
CA THR A 257 -17.19 10.91 4.47
C THR A 257 -17.17 10.85 6.00
N ASP A 258 -18.04 11.61 6.67
CA ASP A 258 -18.19 11.60 8.13
C ASP A 258 -18.82 10.34 8.70
N LEU A 259 -19.58 9.61 7.87
CA LEU A 259 -20.32 8.41 8.27
C LEU A 259 -19.54 7.12 7.96
N LEU A 260 -18.36 7.24 7.35
CA LEU A 260 -17.55 6.10 6.94
C LEU A 260 -16.47 5.77 7.98
N PRO A 261 -16.09 4.49 8.09
CA PRO A 261 -14.81 4.13 8.70
C PRO A 261 -13.66 4.85 8.01
N VAL A 262 -12.60 5.17 8.76
CA VAL A 262 -11.45 5.95 8.26
C VAL A 262 -10.84 5.30 7.02
N GLU A 263 -10.73 3.97 6.99
CA GLU A 263 -10.17 3.21 5.87
C GLU A 263 -11.03 3.31 4.60
N ALA A 264 -12.34 3.48 4.74
CA ALA A 264 -13.22 3.76 3.58
C ALA A 264 -13.04 5.20 3.10
N SER A 265 -12.90 6.16 4.02
CA SER A 265 -12.66 7.57 3.69
C SER A 265 -11.31 7.78 2.98
N GLU A 266 -10.28 7.06 3.41
CA GLU A 266 -8.96 7.01 2.73
C GLU A 266 -9.10 6.52 1.29
N LEU A 267 -9.71 5.35 1.08
CA LEU A 267 -9.97 4.82 -0.27
C LEU A 267 -10.81 5.79 -1.12
N LEU A 268 -11.75 6.51 -0.49
CA LEU A 268 -12.59 7.47 -1.19
C LEU A 268 -11.77 8.65 -1.71
N VAL A 269 -10.85 9.20 -0.91
CA VAL A 269 -9.98 10.30 -1.35
C VAL A 269 -8.94 9.82 -2.37
N GLU A 270 -8.45 8.59 -2.28
CA GLU A 270 -7.58 7.97 -3.31
C GLU A 270 -8.32 7.87 -4.67
N VAL A 271 -9.58 7.43 -4.67
CA VAL A 271 -10.40 7.36 -5.90
C VAL A 271 -10.72 8.75 -6.44
N ALA A 272 -11.03 9.70 -5.56
CA ALA A 272 -11.27 11.08 -5.94
C ALA A 272 -10.03 11.72 -6.62
N TYR A 273 -8.82 11.33 -6.20
CA TYR A 273 -7.59 11.82 -6.83
C TYR A 273 -7.51 11.41 -8.29
N HIS A 274 -7.83 10.15 -8.59
CA HIS A 274 -7.87 9.66 -9.95
C HIS A 274 -8.98 10.30 -10.79
N ALA A 275 -10.16 10.56 -10.20
CA ALA A 275 -11.32 11.08 -10.94
C ALA A 275 -11.33 12.62 -11.12
N ARG A 276 -10.82 13.35 -10.13
CA ARG A 276 -10.98 14.81 -9.98
C ARG A 276 -9.66 15.55 -9.70
N GLY A 277 -8.55 14.83 -9.55
CA GLY A 277 -7.26 15.41 -9.18
C GLY A 277 -7.17 15.81 -7.71
N ILE A 278 -6.09 16.53 -7.38
CA ILE A 278 -5.76 16.93 -6.00
C ILE A 278 -6.86 17.81 -5.41
N GLU A 279 -7.28 18.86 -6.11
CA GLU A 279 -8.29 19.81 -5.64
C GLU A 279 -9.62 19.12 -5.30
N GLY A 280 -10.08 18.22 -6.18
CA GLY A 280 -11.30 17.46 -5.95
C GLY A 280 -11.22 16.49 -4.78
N SER A 281 -10.02 15.97 -4.49
CA SER A 281 -9.77 15.07 -3.36
C SER A 281 -9.74 15.82 -2.04
N VAL A 282 -9.06 16.98 -2.02
CA VAL A 282 -9.02 17.87 -0.84
C VAL A 282 -10.42 18.37 -0.51
N LYS A 283 -11.20 18.77 -1.52
CA LYS A 283 -12.60 19.18 -1.33
C LYS A 283 -13.48 18.05 -0.77
N LEU A 284 -13.19 16.80 -1.12
CA LEU A 284 -13.91 15.66 -0.56
C LEU A 284 -13.46 15.37 0.88
N ALA A 285 -12.15 15.42 1.14
CA ALA A 285 -11.58 15.26 2.47
C ALA A 285 -12.11 16.31 3.45
N SER A 286 -12.33 17.55 3.01
CA SER A 286 -12.81 18.66 3.84
C SER A 286 -14.25 18.48 4.33
N GLN A 287 -14.98 17.50 3.80
CA GLN A 287 -16.30 17.08 4.27
C GLN A 287 -16.22 16.06 5.40
N SER A 288 -15.01 15.75 5.89
CA SER A 288 -14.79 14.81 6.98
C SER A 288 -14.27 15.53 8.23
N LYS A 289 -14.71 15.11 9.41
CA LYS A 289 -14.10 15.41 10.70
C LYS A 289 -12.65 14.91 10.81
N PHE A 290 -12.26 13.98 9.92
CA PHE A 290 -10.88 13.51 9.79
C PHE A 290 -10.11 14.23 8.68
N TYR A 291 -10.57 15.40 8.22
CA TYR A 291 -9.96 16.17 7.13
C TYR A 291 -8.41 16.20 7.17
N PRO A 292 -7.75 16.63 8.26
CA PRO A 292 -6.30 16.75 8.22
C PRO A 292 -5.59 15.38 8.16
N LEU A 293 -6.20 14.32 8.72
CA LEU A 293 -5.73 12.94 8.55
C LEU A 293 -5.81 12.49 7.08
N LEU A 294 -6.94 12.77 6.42
CA LEU A 294 -7.17 12.38 5.03
C LEU A 294 -6.24 13.13 4.07
N VAL A 295 -5.89 14.38 4.37
CA VAL A 295 -4.90 15.14 3.61
C VAL A 295 -3.49 14.56 3.79
N ALA A 296 -3.10 14.19 5.02
CA ALA A 296 -1.83 13.53 5.28
C ALA A 296 -1.72 12.19 4.53
N HIS A 297 -2.76 11.36 4.59
CA HIS A 297 -2.85 10.12 3.83
C HIS A 297 -2.78 10.37 2.31
N LEU A 298 -3.49 11.38 1.81
CA LEU A 298 -3.45 11.74 0.38
C LEU A 298 -2.04 12.19 -0.06
N ALA A 299 -1.32 12.93 0.78
CA ALA A 299 0.06 13.32 0.51
C ALA A 299 0.98 12.09 0.42
N GLU A 300 0.86 11.13 1.35
CA GLU A 300 1.57 9.86 1.30
C GLU A 300 1.25 9.07 0.03
N TYR A 301 -0.04 8.95 -0.31
CA TYR A 301 -0.50 8.22 -1.49
C TYR A 301 0.04 8.81 -2.79
N ILE A 302 -0.08 10.12 -2.98
CA ILE A 302 0.33 10.79 -4.21
C ILE A 302 1.86 10.74 -4.39
N THR A 303 2.63 10.98 -3.32
CA THR A 303 4.09 10.92 -3.38
C THR A 303 4.59 9.53 -3.71
N LYS A 304 3.95 8.49 -3.14
CA LYS A 304 4.21 7.10 -3.49
C LYS A 304 3.94 6.83 -4.98
N LEU A 305 2.78 7.22 -5.50
CA LEU A 305 2.46 7.00 -6.92
C LEU A 305 3.44 7.72 -7.86
N SER A 306 3.83 8.94 -7.51
CA SER A 306 4.79 9.72 -8.30
C SER A 306 6.14 9.01 -8.40
N LEU A 307 6.61 8.41 -7.30
CA LEU A 307 7.86 7.66 -7.25
C LEU A 307 7.77 6.33 -8.03
N GLU A 308 6.67 5.58 -7.88
CA GLU A 308 6.47 4.34 -8.63
C GLU A 308 6.45 4.61 -10.16
N GLN A 309 5.85 5.72 -10.57
CA GLN A 309 5.81 6.12 -11.98
C GLN A 309 7.15 6.61 -12.52
N SER A 310 8.00 7.27 -11.71
CA SER A 310 9.33 7.69 -12.15
C SER A 310 10.24 6.48 -12.38
N ILE A 311 10.24 5.52 -11.45
CA ILE A 311 11.01 4.27 -11.56
C ILE A 311 10.60 3.48 -12.82
N LEU A 312 9.30 3.39 -13.11
CA LEU A 312 8.82 2.71 -14.32
C LEU A 312 9.27 3.40 -15.61
N LYS A 313 9.30 4.73 -15.64
CA LYS A 313 9.77 5.50 -16.81
C LYS A 313 11.28 5.33 -17.03
N GLU A 314 12.08 5.37 -15.97
CA GLU A 314 13.53 5.15 -16.02
C GLU A 314 13.88 3.73 -16.49
N GLY A 315 13.14 2.72 -16.01
CA GLY A 315 13.27 1.33 -16.46
C GLY A 315 12.88 1.11 -17.93
N GLN A 316 11.95 1.90 -18.48
CA GLN A 316 11.60 1.84 -19.90
C GLN A 316 12.64 2.55 -20.78
N ALA A 317 13.20 3.67 -20.31
CA ALA A 317 14.24 4.41 -21.04
C ALA A 317 15.54 3.61 -21.17
N THR A 318 15.96 2.90 -20.12
CA THR A 318 17.15 2.03 -20.13
C THR A 318 16.98 0.80 -21.03
N ASN A 319 15.79 0.21 -21.12
CA ASN A 319 15.52 -0.90 -22.04
C ASN A 319 15.44 -0.48 -23.52
N ASN A 320 15.17 0.79 -23.81
CA ASN A 320 15.18 1.32 -25.18
C ASN A 320 16.58 1.74 -25.66
N LEU A 321 17.55 1.89 -24.74
CA LEU A 321 18.96 2.16 -25.08
C LEU A 321 19.77 0.88 -25.30
N ASN A 322 19.27 -0.26 -24.80
CA ASN A 322 19.89 -1.58 -24.92
C ASN A 322 19.25 -2.46 -26.01
N ASN A 323 18.30 -1.91 -26.78
CA ASN A 323 17.72 -2.51 -27.99
C ASN A 323 18.06 -1.64 -29.21
#